data_AF-A0A3D3W5L5-F1
#
_entry.id   AF-A0A3D3W5L5-F1
#
_cell.length_a   1.000
_cell.length_b   1.000
_cell.length_c   1.000
_cell.angle_alpha   90.00
_cell.angle_beta   90.00
_cell.angle_gamma   90.00
#
_symmetry.space_group_name_H-M   'P 1'
#
loop_
_entity.id
_entity.type
_entity.pdbx_description
1 polymer ?
#
loop_
_entity_poly.entity_id
_entity_poly.type
_entity_poly.pdbx_seq_one_letter_code
_entity_poly.pdbx_strand_id
1 'polypeptide(L)'
;MTAATITQCSSTAASITEVLLGGDLILNLTAQSLATGNQARFLQLASANHHDSRLQICSQPASVAWSDTLIPLFDHLPQLDADRIVVVADQNSPAGSQAIQELSSRGIRCLLCTLMDDCGADAFMDEEDAEAVAERLRQLGYL
;
A
#
# COMPACT_ATOMS: atom_id res chain seq x y z
N MET A 1 18.23 -5.68 -23.23
CA MET A 1 17.44 -4.88 -22.28
C MET A 1 16.56 -5.86 -21.52
N THR A 2 16.92 -6.18 -20.27
CA THR A 2 16.12 -7.04 -19.40
C THR A 2 14.90 -6.24 -18.94
N ALA A 3 13.70 -6.69 -19.30
CA ALA A 3 12.47 -6.14 -18.75
C ALA A 3 12.55 -6.27 -17.22
N ALA A 4 12.46 -5.15 -16.50
CA ALA A 4 12.33 -5.19 -15.06
C ALA A 4 11.03 -5.94 -14.76
N THR A 5 11.12 -7.12 -14.15
CA THR A 5 9.95 -7.87 -13.69
C THR A 5 9.28 -7.01 -12.63
N ILE A 6 8.14 -6.39 -12.97
CA ILE A 6 7.33 -5.66 -12.01
C ILE A 6 6.66 -6.71 -11.12
N THR A 7 7.11 -6.81 -9.88
CA THR A 7 6.44 -7.65 -8.89
C THR A 7 5.21 -6.90 -8.39
N GLN A 8 4.07 -7.59 -8.31
CA GLN A 8 2.81 -7.06 -7.79
C GLN A 8 2.28 -8.01 -6.71
N CYS A 9 1.66 -7.45 -5.67
CA CYS A 9 0.99 -8.21 -4.62
C CYS A 9 -0.25 -7.44 -4.13
N SER A 10 -1.06 -8.12 -3.33
CA SER A 10 -2.24 -7.56 -2.67
C SER A 10 -2.16 -7.85 -1.17
N SER A 11 -2.56 -6.88 -0.35
CA SER A 11 -2.59 -6.99 1.12
C SER A 11 -3.71 -6.10 1.68
N THR A 12 -3.92 -6.14 2.99
CA THR A 12 -4.67 -5.10 3.72
C THR A 12 -3.70 -4.12 4.39
N ALA A 13 -4.20 -2.96 4.84
CA ALA A 13 -3.40 -2.00 5.60
C ALA A 13 -2.89 -2.61 6.93
N ALA A 14 -3.62 -3.55 7.52
CA ALA A 14 -3.28 -4.23 8.77
C ALA A 14 -2.20 -5.31 8.62
N SER A 15 -2.15 -5.99 7.47
CA SER A 15 -1.23 -7.12 7.21
C SER A 15 -0.03 -6.76 6.34
N ILE A 16 0.14 -5.49 5.95
CA ILE A 16 1.19 -5.08 5.01
C ILE A 16 2.62 -5.36 5.50
N THR A 17 2.83 -5.53 6.80
CA THR A 17 4.13 -5.98 7.35
C THR A 17 4.64 -7.29 6.73
N GLU A 18 3.76 -8.17 6.27
CA GLU A 18 4.13 -9.45 5.64
C GLU A 18 4.76 -9.26 4.24
N VAL A 19 4.51 -8.12 3.62
CA VAL A 19 5.03 -7.75 2.29
C VAL A 19 6.37 -7.02 2.39
N LEU A 20 6.55 -6.26 3.47
CA LEU A 20 7.69 -5.37 3.69
C LEU A 20 8.94 -6.14 4.15
N LEU A 21 10.07 -5.83 3.54
CA LEU A 21 11.38 -6.38 3.90
C LEU A 21 12.27 -5.29 4.53
N GLY A 22 13.30 -5.72 5.26
CA GLY A 22 14.33 -4.81 5.74
C GLY A 22 15.03 -4.13 4.57
N GLY A 23 15.08 -2.79 4.57
CA GLY A 23 15.65 -2.00 3.47
C GLY A 23 14.61 -1.40 2.50
N ASP A 24 13.34 -1.76 2.62
CA ASP A 24 12.27 -1.19 1.79
C ASP A 24 12.00 0.28 2.13
N LEU A 25 11.72 1.08 1.10
CA LEU A 25 11.10 2.41 1.23
C LEU A 25 9.64 2.34 0.81
N ILE A 26 8.76 2.91 1.62
CA ILE A 26 7.32 2.88 1.40
C ILE A 26 6.87 4.18 0.75
N LEU A 27 6.28 4.09 -0.44
CA LEU A 27 5.51 5.18 -1.05
C LEU A 27 4.02 4.88 -0.85
N ASN A 28 3.43 5.41 0.22
CA ASN A 28 2.01 5.24 0.47
C ASN A 28 1.20 6.29 -0.30
N LEU A 29 0.49 5.85 -1.33
CA LEU A 29 -0.40 6.69 -2.15
C LEU A 29 -1.85 6.65 -1.66
N THR A 30 -2.12 5.98 -0.54
CA THR A 30 -3.44 5.87 0.07
C THR A 30 -3.58 6.85 1.24
N ALA A 31 -4.81 7.14 1.64
CA ALA A 31 -5.08 7.87 2.87
C ALA A 31 -4.98 6.98 4.13
N GLN A 32 -4.81 5.67 3.96
CA GLN A 32 -4.84 4.71 5.06
C GLN A 32 -3.53 4.73 5.86
N SER A 33 -3.65 4.59 7.18
CA SER A 33 -2.50 4.33 8.04
C SER A 33 -2.11 2.86 7.89
N LEU A 34 -0.85 2.62 7.54
CA LEU A 34 -0.32 1.29 7.34
C LEU A 34 0.19 0.73 8.67
N ALA A 35 -0.20 -0.49 9.02
CA ALA A 35 0.41 -1.21 10.12
C ALA A 35 1.82 -1.62 9.68
N THR A 36 2.81 -0.80 10.01
CA THR A 36 4.21 -1.04 9.69
C THR A 36 5.02 -1.24 10.96
N GLY A 37 6.10 -2.03 10.90
CA GLY A 37 6.99 -2.21 12.05
C GLY A 37 7.72 -0.92 12.46
N ASN A 38 8.30 -0.90 13.66
CA ASN A 38 8.98 0.25 14.28
C ASN A 38 10.16 0.86 13.50
N GLN A 39 10.58 0.26 12.38
CA GLN A 39 11.70 0.72 11.55
C GLN A 39 11.29 0.99 10.10
N ALA A 40 9.99 1.13 9.84
CA ALA A 40 9.50 1.47 8.51
C ALA A 40 9.97 2.85 8.07
N ARG A 41 10.35 2.94 6.80
CA ARG A 41 10.87 4.15 6.18
C ARG A 41 9.92 4.56 5.07
N PHE A 42 9.35 5.74 5.19
CA PHE A 42 8.37 6.28 4.26
C PHE A 42 8.99 7.36 3.38
N LEU A 43 8.51 7.48 2.16
CA LEU A 43 8.73 8.65 1.31
C LEU A 43 7.66 9.68 1.60
N GLN A 44 8.09 10.92 1.83
CA GLN A 44 7.22 12.08 1.98
C GLN A 44 7.74 13.25 1.15
N LEU A 45 6.84 14.18 0.81
CA LEU A 45 7.23 15.48 0.27
C LEU A 45 7.89 16.33 1.35
N ALA A 46 9.09 16.85 1.09
CA ALA A 46 9.84 17.63 2.06
C ALA A 46 9.25 19.00 2.36
N SER A 47 8.50 19.56 1.41
CA SER A 47 7.84 20.86 1.52
C SER A 47 6.61 20.87 0.62
N ALA A 48 5.52 21.45 1.13
CA ALA A 48 4.30 21.71 0.36
C ALA A 48 4.47 22.87 -0.65
N ASN A 49 5.55 23.64 -0.55
CA ASN A 49 5.82 24.74 -1.48
C ASN A 49 6.55 24.21 -2.71
N HIS A 50 5.92 24.36 -3.87
CA HIS A 50 6.32 23.80 -5.17
C HIS A 50 7.71 24.18 -5.70
N HIS A 51 8.38 25.18 -5.12
CA HIS A 51 9.66 25.66 -5.64
C HIS A 51 10.85 24.74 -5.33
N ASP A 52 10.77 23.94 -4.26
CA ASP A 52 11.81 22.96 -3.85
C ASP A 52 11.17 21.64 -3.43
N SER A 53 10.11 21.21 -4.13
CA SER A 53 9.50 19.91 -3.86
C SER A 53 10.53 18.82 -4.12
N ARG A 54 10.84 18.02 -3.09
CA ARG A 54 11.67 16.82 -3.18
C ARG A 54 11.06 15.72 -2.33
N LEU A 55 11.28 14.47 -2.73
CA LEU A 55 10.98 13.33 -1.88
C LEU A 55 12.10 13.14 -0.86
N GLN A 56 11.74 12.94 0.39
CA GLN A 56 12.67 12.64 1.47
C GLN A 56 12.19 11.44 2.28
N ILE A 57 13.13 10.77 2.94
CA ILE A 57 12.84 9.65 3.82
C ILE A 57 12.41 10.17 5.19
N CYS A 58 11.37 9.58 5.77
CA CYS A 58 11.02 9.74 7.17
C CYS A 58 10.75 8.40 7.85
N SER A 59 10.90 8.40 9.18
CA SER A 59 10.57 7.25 10.02
C SER A 59 9.14 7.31 10.60
N GLN A 60 8.41 8.39 10.30
CA GLN A 60 7.01 8.54 10.69
C GLN A 60 6.12 8.07 9.53
N PRO A 61 4.96 7.46 9.83
CA PRO A 61 3.97 7.14 8.82
C PRO A 61 3.62 8.39 8.00
N ALA A 62 3.74 8.28 6.68
CA ALA A 62 3.44 9.36 5.75
C ALA A 62 2.68 8.82 4.55
N SER A 63 1.79 9.67 4.02
CA SER A 63 1.09 9.45 2.76
C SER A 63 1.37 10.60 1.80
N VAL A 64 1.38 10.29 0.51
CA VAL A 64 1.62 11.24 -0.56
C VAL A 64 0.46 11.12 -1.54
N ALA A 65 -0.29 12.20 -1.73
CA ALA A 65 -1.30 12.25 -2.77
C ALA A 65 -0.63 12.19 -4.14
N TRP A 66 -1.07 11.25 -4.98
CA TRP A 66 -0.53 11.12 -6.33
C TRP A 66 -0.83 12.36 -7.18
N SER A 67 0.20 12.85 -7.88
CA SER A 67 0.08 13.89 -8.90
C SER A 67 1.22 13.78 -9.91
N ASP A 68 0.99 14.28 -11.13
CA ASP A 68 2.03 14.29 -12.18
C ASP A 68 3.27 15.11 -11.78
N THR A 69 3.11 16.05 -10.83
CA THR A 69 4.23 16.82 -10.27
C THR A 69 5.20 15.98 -9.43
N LEU A 70 4.82 14.76 -9.03
CA LEU A 70 5.71 13.81 -8.36
C LEU A 70 6.68 13.14 -9.33
N ILE A 71 6.31 13.02 -10.60
CA ILE A 71 7.07 12.25 -11.60
C ILE A 71 8.51 12.76 -11.74
N PRO A 72 8.77 14.08 -11.86
CA PRO A 72 10.14 14.60 -11.90
C PRO A 72 10.91 14.34 -10.60
N LEU A 73 10.23 14.19 -9.46
CA LEU A 73 10.88 13.98 -8.15
C LEU A 73 11.48 12.59 -8.03
N PHE A 74 11.04 11.65 -8.86
CA PHE A 74 11.60 10.29 -8.90
C PHE A 74 13.05 10.25 -9.37
N ASP A 75 13.50 11.27 -10.10
CA ASP A 75 14.89 11.38 -10.57
C ASP A 75 15.90 11.53 -9.40
N HIS A 76 15.43 11.94 -8.22
CA HIS A 76 16.24 12.07 -7.01
C HIS A 76 16.28 10.80 -6.15
N LEU A 77 15.40 9.83 -6.41
CA LEU A 77 15.29 8.59 -5.62
C LEU A 77 16.51 7.66 -5.67
N PRO A 78 17.29 7.55 -6.78
CA PRO A 78 18.49 6.70 -6.80
C PRO A 78 19.56 7.10 -5.77
N GLN A 79 19.48 8.32 -5.21
CA GLN A 79 20.37 8.78 -4.15
C GLN A 79 19.94 8.30 -2.75
N LEU A 80 18.75 7.70 -2.64
CA LEU A 80 18.20 7.21 -1.38
C LEU A 80 18.65 5.77 -1.16
N ASP A 81 19.19 5.52 0.03
CA ASP A 81 19.66 4.20 0.46
C ASP A 81 18.47 3.24 0.67
N ALA A 82 18.08 2.53 -0.38
CA ALA A 82 16.93 1.64 -0.43
C ALA A 82 17.15 0.46 -1.37
N ASP A 83 16.72 -0.73 -0.96
CA ASP A 83 16.79 -1.92 -1.81
C ASP A 83 15.75 -1.88 -2.94
N ARG A 84 14.54 -1.44 -2.59
CA ARG A 84 13.42 -1.22 -3.52
C ARG A 84 12.40 -0.26 -2.91
N ILE A 85 11.50 0.24 -3.75
CA ILE A 85 10.36 1.04 -3.34
C ILE A 85 9.09 0.20 -3.37
N VAL A 86 8.40 0.09 -2.24
CA VAL A 86 7.08 -0.51 -2.14
C VAL A 86 6.03 0.59 -2.32
N VAL A 87 5.39 0.59 -3.48
CA VAL A 87 4.30 1.51 -3.80
C VAL A 87 3.01 0.89 -3.27
N VAL A 88 2.35 1.59 -2.35
CA VAL A 88 1.09 1.15 -1.75
C VAL A 88 -0.04 2.00 -2.32
N ALA A 89 -1.04 1.36 -2.94
CA ALA A 89 -2.15 2.05 -3.59
C ALA A 89 -3.47 1.31 -3.36
N ASP A 90 -4.59 2.02 -3.37
CA ASP A 90 -5.92 1.41 -3.27
C ASP A 90 -6.25 0.63 -4.55
N GLN A 91 -7.04 -0.45 -4.43
CA GLN A 91 -7.41 -1.34 -5.54
C GLN A 91 -8.02 -0.64 -6.75
N ASN A 92 -8.79 0.42 -6.53
CA ASN A 92 -9.49 1.14 -7.59
C ASN A 92 -8.71 2.36 -8.11
N SER A 93 -7.50 2.61 -7.60
CA SER A 93 -6.70 3.77 -7.97
C SER A 93 -5.69 3.43 -9.07
N PRO A 94 -5.67 4.17 -10.19
CA PRO A 94 -4.65 3.98 -11.22
C PRO A 94 -3.26 4.44 -10.76
N ALA A 95 -3.18 5.23 -9.68
CA ALA A 95 -1.95 5.86 -9.20
C ALA A 95 -0.82 4.86 -8.95
N GLY A 96 -1.13 3.67 -8.39
CA GLY A 96 -0.13 2.64 -8.13
C GLY A 96 0.53 2.12 -9.41
N SER A 97 -0.28 1.85 -10.43
CA SER A 97 0.22 1.37 -11.74
C SER A 97 1.05 2.44 -12.46
N GLN A 98 0.62 3.70 -12.40
CA GLN A 98 1.33 4.83 -13.00
C GLN A 98 2.67 5.06 -12.30
N ALA A 99 2.70 5.09 -10.97
CA ALA A 99 3.92 5.27 -10.19
C ALA A 99 4.95 4.16 -10.50
N ILE A 100 4.52 2.91 -10.57
CA ILE A 100 5.39 1.78 -10.86
C ILE A 100 5.96 1.84 -12.27
N GLN A 101 5.15 2.25 -13.26
CA GLN A 101 5.63 2.46 -14.63
C GLN A 101 6.73 3.53 -14.67
N GLU A 102 6.50 4.66 -14.00
CA GLU A 102 7.47 5.76 -13.92
C GLU A 102 8.76 5.35 -13.20
N LEU A 103 8.66 4.67 -12.06
CA LEU A 103 9.83 4.14 -11.33
C LEU A 103 10.60 3.10 -12.15
N SER A 104 9.88 2.16 -12.78
CA SER A 104 10.50 1.09 -13.59
C SER A 104 11.20 1.64 -14.83
N SER A 105 10.63 2.67 -15.48
CA SER A 105 11.26 3.34 -16.62
C SER A 105 12.60 3.99 -16.28
N ARG A 106 12.80 4.34 -15.00
CA ARG A 106 14.04 4.90 -14.44
C ARG A 106 14.99 3.83 -13.88
N GLY A 107 14.65 2.54 -14.03
CA GLY A 107 15.44 1.43 -13.50
C GLY A 107 15.39 1.28 -11.97
N ILE A 108 14.42 1.93 -11.31
CA ILE A 108 14.25 1.82 -9.86
C ILE A 108 13.52 0.51 -9.55
N ARG A 109 14.12 -0.31 -8.69
CA ARG A 109 13.48 -1.54 -8.21
C ARG A 109 12.25 -1.18 -7.40
N CYS A 110 11.09 -1.70 -7.78
CA CYS A 110 9.83 -1.41 -7.12
C CYS A 110 8.88 -2.61 -7.06
N LEU A 111 7.95 -2.55 -6.10
CA LEU A 111 6.88 -3.52 -5.87
C LEU A 111 5.57 -2.75 -5.75
N LEU A 112 4.54 -3.16 -6.48
CA LEU A 112 3.18 -2.65 -6.26
C LEU A 112 2.50 -3.51 -5.20
N CYS A 113 2.09 -2.91 -4.09
CA CYS A 113 1.19 -3.53 -3.12
C CYS A 113 -0.16 -2.85 -3.17
N THR A 114 -1.15 -3.54 -3.72
CA THR A 114 -2.52 -3.04 -3.75
C THR A 114 -3.21 -3.33 -2.42
N LEU A 115 -3.76 -2.31 -1.77
CA LEU A 115 -4.61 -2.48 -0.60
C LEU A 115 -5.99 -2.93 -1.05
N MET A 116 -6.39 -4.09 -0.56
CA MET A 116 -7.77 -4.55 -0.58
C MET A 116 -8.48 -3.94 0.62
N ASP A 117 -9.74 -3.57 0.43
CA ASP A 117 -10.61 -3.27 1.56
C ASP A 117 -10.64 -4.49 2.47
N ASP A 118 -10.54 -4.27 3.78
CA ASP A 118 -10.83 -5.32 4.74
C ASP A 118 -12.31 -5.65 4.52
N CYS A 119 -12.59 -6.75 3.84
CA CYS A 119 -13.95 -7.29 3.77
C CYS A 119 -14.30 -7.64 5.21
N GLY A 120 -14.87 -6.67 5.92
CA GLY A 120 -15.32 -6.85 7.29
C GLY A 120 -16.16 -8.10 7.31
N ALA A 121 -15.66 -9.14 7.96
CA ALA A 121 -16.43 -10.35 8.20
C ALA A 121 -17.72 -10.04 8.98
N ASP A 122 -17.82 -8.83 9.56
CA ASP A 122 -19.01 -8.27 10.20
C ASP A 122 -20.17 -7.92 9.24
N ALA A 123 -19.99 -7.96 7.91
CA ALA A 123 -21.08 -7.73 6.96
C ALA A 123 -21.88 -8.99 6.60
N PHE A 124 -21.58 -10.14 7.20
CA PHE A 124 -22.31 -11.41 6.98
C PHE A 124 -22.78 -12.02 8.30
N MET A 125 -23.62 -11.29 9.04
CA MET A 125 -24.68 -11.87 9.88
C MET A 125 -25.58 -10.72 10.36
N ASP A 126 -26.63 -10.43 9.59
CA ASP A 126 -27.78 -9.76 10.19
C ASP A 126 -28.30 -10.68 11.30
N GLU A 127 -28.51 -10.16 12.51
CA GLU A 127 -28.91 -10.93 13.71
C GLU A 127 -30.15 -11.81 13.50
N GLU A 128 -30.98 -11.51 12.48
CA GLU A 128 -32.13 -12.33 12.07
C GLU A 128 -31.74 -13.72 11.53
N ASP A 129 -30.57 -13.88 10.89
CA ASP A 129 -30.15 -15.16 10.31
C ASP A 129 -29.62 -16.15 11.36
N ALA A 130 -29.04 -15.63 12.46
CA ALA A 130 -28.51 -16.48 13.53
C ALA A 130 -29.61 -17.25 14.27
N GLU A 131 -30.77 -16.62 14.50
CA GLU A 131 -31.92 -17.26 15.15
C GLU A 131 -32.61 -18.29 14.24
N ALA A 132 -32.71 -18.00 12.94
CA ALA A 132 -33.23 -18.94 11.96
C ALA A 132 -32.36 -20.21 11.83
N VAL A 133 -31.03 -20.06 11.86
CA VAL A 133 -30.09 -21.19 11.85
C VAL A 133 -30.15 -21.98 13.16
N ALA A 134 -30.21 -21.31 14.31
CA ALA A 134 -30.33 -21.96 15.61
C ALA A 134 -31.61 -22.80 15.73
N GLU A 135 -32.74 -22.28 15.25
CA GLU A 135 -34.01 -23.01 15.28
C GLU A 135 -34.01 -24.21 14.31
N ARG A 136 -33.31 -24.09 13.17
CA ARG A 136 -33.13 -25.21 12.25
C ARG A 136 -32.25 -26.32 12.83
N LEU A 137 -31.18 -25.97 13.55
CA LEU A 137 -30.31 -26.94 14.22
C LEU A 137 -31.01 -27.67 15.37
N ARG A 138 -31.89 -26.98 16.12
CA ARG A 138 -32.76 -27.58 17.14
C ARG A 138 -33.75 -28.57 16.54
N GLN A 139 -34.37 -28.22 15.40
CA GLN A 139 -35.27 -29.12 14.67
C GLN A 139 -34.57 -30.38 14.12
N LEU A 140 -33.28 -30.28 13.82
CA LEU A 140 -32.45 -31.38 13.33
C LEU A 140 -31.78 -32.18 14.47
N GLY A 141 -31.93 -31.77 15.73
CA GLY A 141 -31.42 -32.49 16.91
C GLY A 141 -29.92 -32.30 17.17
N TYR A 142 -29.32 -31.25 16.63
CA TYR A 142 -27.90 -30.91 16.85
C TYR A 142 -27.68 -29.95 18.04
N LEU A 143 -28.77 -29.44 18.62
CA LEU A 143 -28.86 -28.66 19.86
C LEU A 143 -30.04 -29.19 20.68
#